data_AF-A0A1F8PV46-F1
#
_entry.id   AF-A0A1F8PV46-F1
#
_cell.length_a   1.000
_cell.length_b   1.000
_cell.length_c   1.000
_cell.angle_alpha   90.00
_cell.angle_beta   90.00
_cell.angle_gamma   90.00
#
_symmetry.space_group_name_H-M   'P 1'
#
loop_
_entity.id
_entity.type
_entity.pdbx_description
1 polymer ?
#
loop_
_entity_poly.entity_id
_entity_poly.type
_entity_poly.pdbx_seq_one_letter_code
_entity_poly.pdbx_strand_id
1 'polypeptide(L)'
;MDPEMVARTIQLIIAPAVMITSCCIFGAGLLGHYSAIGERLRLTVGERVDLLRETESGTPSSLIAKERLKDIDFQTPNLLRRHLFVRTALAGVLIAMIFYILDMFVIAFSVISSLPSLYNAVLVIFMIGVASQLIGVVYAVFDLLCSIRFPRLKLAMCCFWIDRMSSIRKYERNRS
;
A
#
# COMPACT_ATOMS: atom_id res chain seq x y z
N MET A 1 -23.10 -12.21 35.21
CA MET A 1 -22.28 -11.12 34.63
C MET A 1 -22.97 -9.82 34.96
N ASP A 2 -22.24 -8.89 35.56
CA ASP A 2 -22.74 -7.55 35.85
C ASP A 2 -22.96 -6.80 34.52
N PRO A 3 -24.11 -6.12 34.29
CA PRO A 3 -24.33 -5.31 33.09
C PRO A 3 -23.19 -4.31 32.81
N GLU A 4 -22.51 -3.80 33.84
CA GLU A 4 -21.36 -2.91 33.68
C GLU A 4 -20.16 -3.57 32.98
N MET A 5 -19.90 -4.86 33.25
CA MET A 5 -18.83 -5.61 32.60
C MET A 5 -19.10 -5.88 31.12
N VAL A 6 -20.37 -6.13 30.79
CA VAL A 6 -20.80 -6.32 29.40
C VAL A 6 -20.62 -5.02 28.62
N ALA A 7 -21.04 -3.89 29.18
CA ALA A 7 -20.89 -2.58 28.54
C ALA A 7 -19.41 -2.20 28.30
N ARG A 8 -18.53 -2.41 29.28
CA ARG A 8 -17.08 -2.17 29.12
C ARG A 8 -16.45 -3.03 28.04
N THR A 9 -16.83 -4.32 27.97
CA THR A 9 -16.31 -5.25 26.96
C THR A 9 -16.71 -4.81 25.56
N ILE A 10 -17.97 -4.39 25.37
CA ILE A 10 -18.44 -3.86 24.08
C ILE A 10 -17.64 -2.61 23.70
N GLN A 11 -17.41 -1.68 24.63
CA GLN A 11 -16.61 -0.47 24.37
C GLN A 11 -15.17 -0.78 23.94
N LEU A 12 -14.54 -1.79 24.56
CA LEU A 12 -13.21 -2.27 24.19
C LEU A 12 -13.16 -2.84 22.77
N ILE A 13 -14.20 -3.56 22.34
CA ILE A 13 -14.29 -4.15 21.00
C ILE A 13 -14.59 -3.08 19.93
N ILE A 14 -15.32 -2.00 20.28
CA ILE A 14 -15.64 -0.93 19.32
C ILE A 14 -14.39 -0.22 18.79
N ALA A 15 -13.35 -0.03 19.62
CA ALA A 15 -12.13 0.67 19.21
C ALA A 15 -11.41 0.03 17.99
N PRO A 16 -11.02 -1.26 18.03
CA PRO A 16 -10.43 -1.92 16.86
C PRO A 16 -11.42 -2.03 15.68
N ALA A 17 -12.75 -2.08 15.92
CA ALA A 17 -13.75 -2.14 14.85
C ALA A 17 -13.75 -0.86 13.98
N VAL A 18 -13.67 0.31 14.63
CA VAL A 18 -13.59 1.60 13.94
C VAL A 18 -12.27 1.72 13.18
N MET A 19 -11.17 1.23 13.74
CA MET A 19 -9.86 1.22 13.07
C MET A 19 -9.89 0.36 11.80
N ILE A 20 -10.46 -0.86 11.87
CA ILE A 20 -10.64 -1.73 10.70
C ILE A 20 -11.47 -1.02 9.62
N THR A 21 -12.55 -0.34 10.02
CA THR A 21 -13.41 0.39 9.07
C THR A 21 -12.63 1.49 8.34
N SER A 22 -11.82 2.27 9.08
CA SER A 22 -10.93 3.27 8.48
C SER A 22 -9.91 2.64 7.53
N CYS A 23 -9.35 1.47 7.88
CA CYS A 23 -8.44 0.73 6.98
C CYS A 23 -9.13 0.28 5.71
N CYS A 24 -10.37 -0.21 5.79
CA CYS A 24 -11.15 -0.62 4.62
C CYS A 24 -11.40 0.54 3.66
N ILE A 25 -11.83 1.70 4.18
CA ILE A 25 -12.07 2.90 3.37
C ILE A 25 -10.77 3.36 2.70
N PHE A 26 -9.68 3.42 3.47
CA PHE A 26 -8.38 3.83 2.97
C PHE A 26 -7.81 2.86 1.93
N GLY A 27 -7.89 1.56 2.21
CA GLY A 27 -7.47 0.49 1.31
C GLY A 27 -8.27 0.46 0.02
N ALA A 28 -9.59 0.68 0.08
CA ALA A 28 -10.44 0.80 -1.10
C ALA A 28 -10.05 2.00 -1.99
N GLY A 29 -9.78 3.16 -1.38
CA GLY A 29 -9.27 4.33 -2.10
C GLY A 29 -7.93 4.06 -2.80
N LEU A 30 -7.01 3.38 -2.10
CA LEU A 30 -5.70 3.02 -2.64
C LEU A 30 -5.81 1.99 -3.77
N LEU A 31 -6.72 1.01 -3.65
CA LEU A 31 -6.98 0.02 -4.68
C LEU A 31 -7.62 0.63 -5.93
N GLY A 32 -8.51 1.61 -5.77
CA GLY A 32 -9.07 2.39 -6.89
C GLY A 32 -8.01 3.23 -7.60
N HIS A 33 -7.09 3.84 -6.85
CA HIS A 33 -5.95 4.54 -7.45
C HIS A 33 -5.01 3.58 -8.20
N TYR A 34 -4.76 2.40 -7.64
CA TYR A 34 -3.97 1.35 -8.27
C TYR A 34 -4.59 0.86 -9.59
N SER A 35 -5.89 0.57 -9.61
CA SER A 35 -6.59 0.11 -10.81
C SER A 35 -6.63 1.19 -11.89
N ALA A 36 -6.82 2.46 -11.53
CA ALA A 36 -6.78 3.57 -12.46
C ALA A 36 -5.39 3.73 -13.12
N ILE A 37 -4.30 3.53 -12.38
CA ILE A 37 -2.94 3.50 -12.95
C ILE A 37 -2.76 2.29 -13.87
N GLY A 38 -3.23 1.11 -13.45
CA GLY A 38 -3.14 -0.12 -14.24
C GLY A 38 -3.88 -0.02 -15.58
N GLU A 39 -5.06 0.57 -15.59
CA GLU A 39 -5.84 0.77 -16.82
C GLU A 39 -5.15 1.74 -17.78
N ARG A 40 -4.61 2.85 -17.26
CA ARG A 40 -3.79 3.77 -18.07
C ARG A 40 -2.57 3.07 -18.66
N LEU A 41 -1.90 2.23 -17.88
CA LEU A 41 -0.77 1.44 -18.37
C LEU A 41 -1.20 0.48 -19.49
N ARG A 42 -2.34 -0.21 -19.34
CA ARG A 42 -2.89 -1.10 -20.39
C ARG A 42 -3.20 -0.33 -21.67
N LEU A 43 -3.82 0.85 -21.56
CA LEU A 43 -4.12 1.70 -22.72
C LEU A 43 -2.84 2.14 -23.44
N THR A 44 -1.82 2.60 -22.70
CA THR A 44 -0.52 2.98 -23.28
C THR A 44 0.21 1.80 -23.92
N VAL A 45 0.10 0.60 -23.34
CA VAL A 45 0.66 -0.63 -23.93
C VAL A 45 -0.10 -1.04 -25.20
N GLY A 46 -1.42 -0.88 -25.24
CA GLY A 46 -2.23 -1.10 -26.43
C GLY A 46 -1.83 -0.17 -27.58
N GLU A 47 -1.76 1.13 -27.31
CA GLU A 47 -1.31 2.14 -28.28
C GLU A 47 0.09 1.82 -28.83
N ARG A 48 0.98 1.33 -27.98
CA ARG A 48 2.32 0.84 -28.35
C ARG A 48 2.29 -0.29 -29.38
N VAL A 49 1.43 -1.28 -29.17
CA VAL A 49 1.29 -2.44 -30.07
C VAL A 49 0.68 -2.01 -31.40
N ASP A 50 -0.30 -1.10 -31.36
CA ASP A 50 -0.93 -0.55 -32.57
C ASP A 50 0.07 0.27 -33.41
N LEU A 51 0.87 1.13 -32.78
CA LEU A 51 1.92 1.91 -33.45
C LEU A 51 3.06 1.03 -33.99
N LEU A 52 3.38 -0.09 -33.32
CA LEU A 52 4.35 -1.07 -33.83
C LEU A 52 3.85 -1.74 -35.12
N ARG A 53 2.57 -2.14 -35.17
CA ARG A 53 1.95 -2.71 -36.38
C ARG A 53 1.91 -1.70 -37.54
N GLU A 54 1.63 -0.44 -37.23
CA GLU A 54 1.62 0.64 -38.22
C GLU A 54 3.04 0.97 -38.75
N THR A 55 4.07 0.75 -37.93
CA THR A 55 5.49 0.91 -38.33
C THR A 55 5.97 -0.23 -39.24
N GLU A 56 5.52 -1.46 -39.03
CA GLU A 56 5.83 -2.61 -39.91
C GLU A 56 5.15 -2.50 -41.29
N SER A 57 4.08 -1.70 -41.40
CA SER A 57 3.32 -1.51 -42.64
C SER A 57 4.06 -0.70 -43.73
N GLY A 58 5.21 -0.11 -43.41
CA GLY A 58 6.10 0.55 -44.39
C GLY A 58 5.60 1.89 -44.98
N THR A 59 4.55 2.48 -44.41
CA THR A 59 3.97 3.77 -44.85
C THR A 59 4.85 4.97 -44.47
N PRO A 60 4.72 6.13 -45.14
CA PRO A 60 5.46 7.36 -44.81
C PRO A 60 5.16 7.91 -43.40
N SER A 61 4.09 7.45 -42.75
CA SER A 61 3.80 7.70 -41.33
C SER A 61 4.70 6.92 -40.36
N SER A 62 5.47 5.93 -40.84
CA SER A 62 6.35 5.07 -40.02
C SER A 62 7.50 5.81 -39.32
N LEU A 63 7.98 6.94 -39.88
CA LEU A 63 8.99 7.78 -39.23
C LEU A 63 8.42 8.56 -38.04
N ILE A 64 7.20 9.09 -38.16
CA ILE A 64 6.48 9.76 -37.07
C ILE A 64 6.07 8.75 -35.99
N ALA A 65 5.66 7.55 -36.40
CA ALA A 65 5.35 6.45 -35.49
C ALA A 65 6.57 6.00 -34.68
N LYS A 66 7.76 5.89 -35.30
CA LYS A 66 9.02 5.57 -34.60
C LYS A 66 9.44 6.63 -33.56
N GLU A 67 9.28 7.92 -33.86
CA GLU A 67 9.58 9.00 -32.92
C GLU A 67 8.66 8.93 -31.69
N ARG A 68 7.34 8.77 -31.91
CA ARG A 68 6.37 8.61 -30.82
C ARG A 68 6.57 7.34 -30.00
N LEU A 69 6.98 6.24 -30.63
CA LEU A 69 7.30 5.00 -29.92
C LEU A 69 8.46 5.21 -28.95
N LYS A 70 9.46 5.99 -29.33
CA LYS A 70 10.61 6.31 -28.46
C LYS A 70 10.19 7.13 -27.24
N ASP A 71 9.27 8.08 -27.41
CA ASP A 71 8.69 8.85 -26.30
C ASP A 71 7.85 8.00 -25.34
N ILE A 72 7.11 7.01 -25.86
CA ILE A 72 6.31 6.10 -25.02
C ILE A 72 7.25 5.12 -24.26
N ASP A 73 8.43 4.77 -24.80
CA ASP A 73 9.46 3.91 -24.14
C ASP A 73 10.17 4.62 -22.99
N PHE A 74 10.22 5.93 -23.05
CA PHE A 74 10.76 6.71 -21.95
C PHE A 74 9.77 6.84 -20.77
N GLN A 75 8.46 6.80 -21.03
CA GLN A 75 7.42 7.06 -20.03
C GLN A 75 6.90 5.80 -19.28
N THR A 76 6.92 4.65 -19.93
CA THR A 76 6.48 3.35 -19.38
C THR A 76 7.24 2.86 -18.12
N PRO A 77 8.58 2.99 -18.00
CA PRO A 77 9.28 2.51 -16.80
C PRO A 77 8.92 3.31 -15.55
N ASN A 78 8.50 4.57 -15.70
CA ASN A 78 8.11 5.43 -14.58
C ASN A 78 6.73 5.02 -14.02
N LEU A 79 5.82 4.56 -14.87
CA LEU A 79 4.51 4.01 -14.47
C LEU A 79 4.64 2.66 -13.76
N LEU A 80 5.55 1.80 -14.23
CA LEU A 80 5.84 0.50 -13.59
C LEU A 80 6.42 0.66 -12.18
N ARG A 81 7.32 1.63 -11.99
CA ARG A 81 7.90 1.92 -10.67
C ARG A 81 6.87 2.42 -9.68
N ARG A 82 5.90 3.22 -10.15
CA ARG A 82 4.81 3.77 -9.33
C ARG A 82 3.83 2.69 -8.87
N HIS A 83 3.58 1.70 -9.72
CA HIS A 83 2.76 0.53 -9.39
C HIS A 83 3.33 -0.31 -8.22
N LEU A 84 4.66 -0.38 -8.07
CA LEU A 84 5.32 -1.05 -6.95
C LEU A 84 5.18 -0.32 -5.60
N PHE A 85 5.17 1.02 -5.61
CA PHE A 85 4.98 1.83 -4.41
C PHE A 85 3.57 1.67 -3.85
N VAL A 86 2.55 1.76 -4.71
CA VAL A 86 1.14 1.59 -4.32
C VAL A 86 0.89 0.19 -3.77
N ARG A 87 1.50 -0.84 -4.37
CA ARG A 87 1.42 -2.23 -3.85
C ARG A 87 2.00 -2.38 -2.44
N THR A 88 3.08 -1.67 -2.13
CA THR A 88 3.72 -1.74 -0.81
C THR A 88 2.90 -0.99 0.24
N ALA A 89 2.33 0.16 -0.11
CA ALA A 89 1.38 0.87 0.74
C ALA A 89 0.15 0.00 1.05
N LEU A 90 -0.40 -0.69 0.03
CA LEU A 90 -1.54 -1.59 0.21
C LEU A 90 -1.22 -2.77 1.13
N ALA A 91 -0.03 -3.36 0.98
CA ALA A 91 0.43 -4.42 1.86
C ALA A 91 0.51 -3.96 3.34
N GLY A 92 0.99 -2.73 3.60
CA GLY A 92 1.03 -2.17 4.97
C GLY A 92 -0.36 -2.04 5.60
N VAL A 93 -1.35 -1.57 4.84
CA VAL A 93 -2.74 -1.43 5.31
C VAL A 93 -3.38 -2.80 5.59
N LEU A 94 -3.11 -3.79 4.73
CA LEU A 94 -3.60 -5.16 4.93
C LEU A 94 -2.96 -5.83 6.15
N ILE A 95 -1.66 -5.60 6.40
CA ILE A 95 -0.98 -6.08 7.61
C ILE A 95 -1.59 -5.45 8.88
N ALA A 96 -1.87 -4.14 8.86
CA ALA A 96 -2.54 -3.46 9.97
C ALA A 96 -3.92 -4.08 10.27
N MET A 97 -4.68 -4.41 9.22
CA MET A 97 -5.98 -5.06 9.36
C MET A 97 -5.88 -6.41 10.08
N ILE A 98 -4.85 -7.22 9.78
CA ILE A 98 -4.60 -8.49 10.48
C ILE A 98 -4.33 -8.24 11.97
N PHE A 99 -3.51 -7.24 12.32
CA PHE A 99 -3.23 -6.90 13.72
C PHE A 99 -4.49 -6.48 14.49
N TYR A 100 -5.38 -5.68 13.89
CA TYR A 100 -6.63 -5.29 14.57
C TYR A 100 -7.61 -6.45 14.75
N ILE A 101 -7.64 -7.41 13.80
CA ILE A 101 -8.42 -8.63 13.95
C ILE A 101 -7.84 -9.47 15.10
N LEU A 102 -6.52 -9.62 15.18
CA LEU A 102 -5.86 -10.31 16.29
C LEU A 102 -6.13 -9.62 17.63
N ASP A 103 -6.10 -8.29 17.66
CA ASP A 103 -6.40 -7.49 18.85
C ASP A 103 -7.81 -7.80 19.39
N MET A 104 -8.81 -7.91 18.52
CA MET A 104 -10.17 -8.33 18.91
C MET A 104 -10.20 -9.71 19.58
N PHE A 105 -9.44 -10.68 19.05
CA PHE A 105 -9.34 -12.02 19.66
C PHE A 105 -8.66 -11.98 21.03
N VAL A 106 -7.60 -11.19 21.18
CA VAL A 106 -6.88 -11.07 22.46
C VAL A 106 -7.73 -10.35 23.50
N ILE A 107 -8.50 -9.33 23.11
CA ILE A 107 -9.47 -8.67 23.99
C ILE A 107 -10.53 -9.67 24.47
N ALA A 108 -11.12 -10.44 23.57
CA ALA A 108 -12.12 -11.45 23.92
C ALA A 108 -11.54 -12.51 24.89
N PHE A 109 -10.31 -12.97 24.62
CA PHE A 109 -9.62 -13.93 25.48
C PHE A 109 -9.29 -13.34 26.87
N SER A 110 -8.86 -12.07 26.91
CA SER A 110 -8.55 -11.36 28.16
C SER A 110 -9.76 -11.28 29.09
N VAL A 111 -10.96 -11.08 28.54
CA VAL A 111 -12.21 -11.03 29.32
C VAL A 111 -12.56 -12.39 29.92
N ILE A 112 -12.33 -13.48 29.19
CA ILE A 112 -12.63 -14.84 29.66
C ILE A 112 -11.63 -15.27 30.74
N SER A 113 -10.34 -15.02 30.53
CA SER A 113 -9.28 -15.52 31.41
C SER A 113 -9.01 -14.65 32.65
N SER A 114 -9.53 -13.41 32.70
CA SER A 114 -9.37 -12.49 33.84
C SER A 114 -7.90 -12.25 34.27
N LEU A 115 -6.93 -12.51 33.40
CA LEU A 115 -5.50 -12.38 33.68
C LEU A 115 -5.03 -10.94 33.46
N PRO A 116 -4.51 -10.25 34.49
CA PRO A 116 -4.07 -8.85 34.37
C PRO A 116 -2.98 -8.62 33.31
N SER A 117 -2.15 -9.62 33.06
CA SER A 117 -1.03 -9.55 32.10
C SER A 117 -1.51 -9.45 30.64
N LEU A 118 -2.72 -9.93 30.32
CA LEU A 118 -3.26 -9.89 28.95
C LEU A 118 -3.61 -8.47 28.51
N TYR A 119 -3.97 -7.57 29.42
CA TYR A 119 -4.24 -6.17 29.09
C TYR A 119 -3.01 -5.45 28.51
N ASN A 120 -1.82 -5.74 29.04
CA ASN A 120 -0.58 -5.20 28.50
C ASN A 120 -0.30 -5.73 27.08
N ALA A 121 -0.62 -7.01 26.82
CA ALA A 121 -0.47 -7.60 25.49
C ALA A 121 -1.41 -6.96 24.46
N VAL A 122 -2.68 -6.70 24.82
CA VAL A 122 -3.65 -5.96 23.99
C VAL A 122 -3.07 -4.60 23.58
N LEU A 123 -2.60 -3.81 24.53
CA LEU A 123 -2.03 -2.48 24.25
C LEU A 123 -0.83 -2.54 23.30
N VAL A 124 0.05 -3.53 23.45
CA VAL A 124 1.23 -3.70 22.57
C VAL A 124 0.80 -4.07 21.15
N ILE A 125 -0.13 -5.01 20.99
CA ILE A 125 -0.65 -5.44 19.68
C ILE A 125 -1.37 -4.27 18.99
N PHE A 126 -2.19 -3.53 19.73
CA PHE A 126 -2.87 -2.34 19.24
C PHE A 126 -1.88 -1.28 18.77
N MET A 127 -0.82 -0.99 19.54
CA MET A 127 0.24 -0.05 19.14
C MET A 127 0.96 -0.49 17.86
N ILE A 128 1.25 -1.78 17.70
CA ILE A 128 1.86 -2.32 16.48
C ILE A 128 0.92 -2.14 15.28
N GLY A 129 -0.39 -2.41 15.47
CA GLY A 129 -1.42 -2.19 14.47
C GLY A 129 -1.46 -0.73 14.01
N VAL A 130 -1.52 0.22 14.94
CA VAL A 130 -1.53 1.67 14.63
C VAL A 130 -0.25 2.12 13.95
N ALA A 131 0.92 1.66 14.41
CA ALA A 131 2.20 1.99 13.79
C ALA A 131 2.27 1.47 12.35
N SER A 132 1.81 0.24 12.10
CA SER A 132 1.77 -0.33 10.75
C SER A 132 0.82 0.43 9.82
N GLN A 133 -0.35 0.85 10.33
CA GLN A 133 -1.31 1.69 9.59
C GLN A 133 -0.71 3.06 9.25
N LEU A 134 -0.02 3.69 10.20
CA LEU A 134 0.63 4.98 9.99
C LEU A 134 1.69 4.89 8.89
N ILE A 135 2.50 3.82 8.88
CA ILE A 135 3.48 3.57 7.82
C ILE A 135 2.77 3.46 6.46
N GLY A 136 1.67 2.69 6.37
CA GLY A 136 0.88 2.56 5.15
C GLY A 136 0.34 3.91 4.63
N VAL A 137 -0.20 4.74 5.52
CA VAL A 137 -0.70 6.08 5.18
C VAL A 137 0.42 6.99 4.70
N VAL A 138 1.55 7.01 5.39
CA VAL A 138 2.73 7.81 5.02
C VAL A 138 3.19 7.45 3.61
N TYR A 139 3.30 6.16 3.27
CA TYR A 139 3.66 5.73 1.92
C TYR A 139 2.67 6.19 0.85
N ALA A 140 1.36 6.10 1.12
CA ALA A 140 0.35 6.57 0.18
C ALA A 140 0.42 8.09 -0.04
N VAL A 141 0.60 8.86 1.04
CA VAL A 141 0.78 10.31 0.96
C VAL A 141 2.06 10.65 0.18
N PHE A 142 3.15 9.91 0.40
CA PHE A 142 4.37 10.09 -0.38
C PHE A 142 4.16 9.82 -1.87
N ASP A 143 3.41 8.77 -2.25
CA ASP A 143 3.09 8.50 -3.66
C ASP A 143 2.30 9.66 -4.28
N LEU A 144 1.28 10.16 -3.58
CA LEU A 144 0.46 11.29 -4.02
C LEU A 144 1.30 12.58 -4.14
N LEU A 145 2.13 12.88 -3.15
CA LEU A 145 3.00 14.07 -3.18
C LEU A 145 4.09 13.94 -4.25
N CYS A 146 4.62 12.74 -4.49
CA CYS A 146 5.51 12.44 -5.62
C CYS A 146 4.86 12.76 -6.96
N SER A 147 3.56 12.51 -7.10
CA SER A 147 2.81 12.83 -8.32
C SER A 147 2.69 14.31 -8.63
N ILE A 148 2.62 15.17 -7.60
CA ILE A 148 2.16 16.55 -7.78
C ILE A 148 3.30 17.57 -7.94
N ARG A 149 4.48 17.36 -7.33
CA ARG A 149 5.39 18.51 -7.08
C ARG A 149 6.72 18.60 -7.85
N PHE A 150 7.68 17.64 -7.87
CA PHE A 150 9.00 17.90 -8.53
C PHE A 150 9.83 16.61 -8.82
N PRO A 151 10.38 16.41 -10.04
CA PRO A 151 11.16 15.20 -10.38
C PRO A 151 12.63 15.19 -9.92
N ARG A 152 13.28 16.33 -9.63
CA ARG A 152 14.75 16.35 -9.44
C ARG A 152 15.28 16.17 -8.01
N LEU A 153 14.55 16.61 -6.97
CA LEU A 153 14.99 16.45 -5.58
C LEU A 153 14.60 15.07 -4.98
N LYS A 154 13.71 14.34 -5.65
CA LYS A 154 13.04 13.13 -5.14
C LYS A 154 13.79 11.82 -5.41
N LEU A 155 14.72 11.76 -6.38
CA LEU A 155 15.46 10.52 -6.65
C LEU A 155 16.37 10.11 -5.49
N ALA A 156 16.98 11.06 -4.77
CA ALA A 156 17.89 10.75 -3.67
C ALA A 156 17.16 10.11 -2.48
N MET A 157 15.98 10.65 -2.11
CA MET A 157 15.21 10.15 -0.97
C MET A 157 14.47 8.84 -1.30
N CYS A 158 13.99 8.68 -2.54
CA CYS A 158 13.45 7.40 -3.02
C CYS A 158 14.52 6.31 -3.10
N CYS A 159 15.73 6.62 -3.59
CA CYS A 159 16.83 5.65 -3.57
C CYS A 159 17.24 5.28 -2.14
N PHE A 160 17.36 6.26 -1.24
CA PHE A 160 17.70 6.01 0.16
C PHE A 160 16.68 5.10 0.85
N TRP A 161 15.38 5.32 0.63
CA TRP A 161 14.33 4.47 1.22
C TRP A 161 14.20 3.10 0.54
N ILE A 162 14.42 3.00 -0.78
CA ILE A 162 14.48 1.71 -1.49
C ILE A 162 15.65 0.87 -1.00
N ASP A 163 16.82 1.48 -0.80
CA ASP A 163 18.01 0.79 -0.30
C ASP A 163 17.77 0.29 1.13
N ARG A 164 17.19 1.13 1.99
CA ARG A 164 16.81 0.79 3.37
C ARG A 164 15.80 -0.36 3.43
N MET A 165 14.75 -0.37 2.60
CA MET A 165 13.77 -1.46 2.57
C MET A 165 14.32 -2.75 1.96
N SER A 166 15.20 -2.68 0.97
CA SER A 166 15.88 -3.87 0.43
C SER A 166 16.77 -4.53 1.48
N SER A 167 17.37 -3.73 2.36
CA SER A 167 18.23 -4.18 3.46
C SER A 167 17.42 -4.91 4.54
N ILE A 168 16.24 -4.41 4.92
CA ILE A 168 15.34 -5.07 5.88
C ILE A 168 14.83 -6.41 5.33
N ARG A 169 14.48 -6.48 4.04
CA ARG A 169 14.02 -7.73 3.40
C ARG A 169 15.13 -8.77 3.23
N LYS A 170 16.39 -8.35 3.08
CA LYS A 170 17.57 -9.23 3.12
C LYS A 170 17.84 -9.77 4.53
N TYR A 171 17.55 -8.98 5.57
CA TYR A 171 17.76 -9.40 6.95
C TYR A 171 16.76 -10.48 7.41
N GLU A 172 15.50 -10.43 6.96
CA GLU A 172 14.52 -11.51 7.21
C GLU A 172 14.84 -12.78 6.44
N ARG A 173 15.32 -12.69 5.19
CA ARG A 173 15.69 -13.86 4.36
C ARG A 173 16.93 -14.61 4.85
N ASN A 174 17.85 -13.94 5.55
CA ASN A 174 19.04 -14.57 6.14
C ASN A 174 18.79 -15.15 7.54
N ARG A 175 17.56 -15.01 8.07
CA ARG A 175 17.18 -15.51 9.40
C ARG A 175 16.30 -16.76 9.35
N SER A 176 15.89 -17.18 8.15
CA SER A 176 15.19 -18.42 7.80
C SER A 176 16.14 -19.38 7.10
#